data_AF-A0A2V5Q0N8-F1
#
_entry.id   AF-A0A2V5Q0N8-F1
#
_cell.length_a   1.000
_cell.length_b   1.000
_cell.length_c   1.000
_cell.angle_alpha   90.00
_cell.angle_beta   90.00
_cell.angle_gamma   90.00
#
_symmetry.space_group_name_H-M   'P 1'
#
loop_
_entity.id
_entity.type
_entity.pdbx_description
1 polymer ?
#
loop_
_entity_poly.entity_id
_entity_poly.type
_entity_poly.pdbx_seq_one_letter_code
_entity_poly.pdbx_strand_id
1 'polypeptide(L)' 'MTDTPPEVERMLRDKIMERSGEERFIMGAQMFDAACEMVKASLPQDLSEPEQRRQLFKRLYGKDIDIG' A
#
# COMPACT_ATOMS: atom_id res chain seq x y z
N MET A 1 -11.60 7.75 3.78
CA MET A 1 -10.87 7.83 5.05
C MET A 1 -11.85 8.33 6.10
N THR A 2 -12.53 7.43 6.83
CA THR A 2 -13.55 7.84 7.82
C THR A 2 -12.97 8.05 9.21
N ASP A 3 -11.74 7.59 9.45
CA ASP A 3 -10.98 7.75 10.69
C ASP A 3 -9.93 8.87 10.58
N THR A 4 -10.17 9.85 9.70
CA THR A 4 -9.26 10.98 9.52
C THR A 4 -10.08 12.27 9.57
N PRO A 5 -9.71 13.25 10.42
CA PRO A 5 -10.42 14.50 10.50
C PRO A 5 -10.45 15.25 9.14
N PRO A 6 -11.55 15.93 8.77
CA PRO A 6 -11.68 16.59 7.47
C PRO A 6 -10.60 17.62 7.15
N GLU A 7 -10.05 18.29 8.16
CA GLU A 7 -8.94 19.24 8.01
C GLU A 7 -7.64 18.55 7.59
N VAL A 8 -7.38 17.34 8.08
CA VAL A 8 -6.20 16.55 7.71
C VAL A 8 -6.35 16.00 6.29
N GLU A 9 -7.55 15.54 5.91
CA GLU A 9 -7.84 15.13 4.53
C GLU A 9 -7.64 16.28 3.54
N ARG A 10 -8.11 17.49 3.88
CA ARG A 10 -7.91 18.69 3.07
C ARG A 10 -6.44 19.04 2.94
N MET A 11 -5.70 19.05 4.05
CA MET A 11 -4.26 19.31 4.04
C MET A 11 -3.52 18.31 3.14
N LEU A 12 -3.82 17.02 3.23
CA LEU A 12 -3.22 16.00 2.38
C LEU A 12 -3.52 16.25 0.91
N ARG A 13 -4.80 16.55 0.58
CA ARG A 13 -5.21 16.86 -0.79
C ARG A 13 -4.47 18.08 -1.33
N ASP A 14 -4.38 19.15 -0.56
CA ASP A 14 -3.69 20.38 -0.97
C ASP A 14 -2.21 20.09 -1.27
N LYS A 15 -1.53 19.31 -0.41
CA LYS A 15 -0.14 18.89 -0.64
C LYS A 15 0.06 18.00 -1.85
N ILE A 16 -0.92 17.16 -2.20
CA ILE A 16 -0.86 16.39 -3.44
C ILE A 16 -1.05 17.32 -4.65
N MET A 17 -1.98 18.27 -4.57
CA MET A 17 -2.30 19.17 -5.68
C MET A 17 -1.25 20.27 -5.91
N GLU A 18 -0.42 20.59 -4.91
CA GLU A 18 0.78 21.43 -5.05
C GLU A 18 1.85 20.80 -5.97
N ARG A 19 1.81 19.48 -6.22
CA ARG A 19 2.77 18.76 -7.07
C ARG A 19 2.45 18.89 -8.56
N SER A 20 3.44 18.63 -9.41
CA SER A 20 3.26 18.63 -10.85
C SER A 20 2.30 17.52 -11.31
N GLY A 21 1.81 17.63 -12.55
CA GLY A 21 1.01 16.56 -13.17
C GLY A 21 1.82 15.26 -13.31
N GLU A 22 3.08 15.36 -13.73
CA GLU A 22 3.98 14.21 -13.90
C GLU A 22 4.28 13.51 -12.56
N GLU A 23 4.56 14.29 -11.50
CA GLU A 23 4.81 13.73 -10.17
C GLU A 23 3.60 12.95 -9.66
N ARG A 24 2.39 13.51 -9.80
CA ARG A 24 1.15 12.82 -9.42
C ARG A 24 0.93 11.55 -10.23
N PHE A 25 1.26 11.56 -11.52
CA PHE A 25 1.18 10.37 -12.36
C PHE A 25 2.14 9.27 -11.89
N ILE A 26 3.41 9.61 -11.62
CA ILE A 26 4.40 8.66 -11.11
C ILE A 26 3.97 8.10 -9.76
N MET A 27 3.48 8.95 -8.85
CA MET A 27 2.95 8.50 -7.55
C MET A 27 1.85 7.45 -7.75
N GLY A 28 0.89 7.72 -8.63
CA GLY A 28 -0.18 6.77 -8.98
C GLY A 28 0.36 5.46 -9.56
N ALA A 29 1.31 5.54 -10.49
CA ALA A 29 1.93 4.38 -11.12
C ALA A 29 2.71 3.50 -10.12
N GLN A 30 3.26 4.09 -9.06
CA GLN A 30 4.04 3.40 -8.03
C GLN A 30 3.19 2.91 -6.84
N MET A 31 1.89 3.19 -6.80
CA MET A 31 1.05 2.89 -5.63
C MET A 31 1.01 1.40 -5.28
N PHE A 32 1.05 0.51 -6.27
CA PHE A 32 1.02 -0.93 -6.01
C PHE A 32 2.31 -1.41 -5.33
N ASP A 33 3.46 -0.94 -5.78
CA ASP A 33 4.75 -1.27 -5.17
C ASP A 33 4.82 -0.71 -3.75
N ALA A 34 4.37 0.53 -3.55
CA ALA A 34 4.26 1.12 -2.22
C ALA A 34 3.36 0.31 -1.29
N ALA A 35 2.20 -0.16 -1.78
CA ALA A 35 1.31 -1.03 -1.02
C ALA A 35 1.97 -2.38 -0.68
N CYS A 36 2.72 -2.97 -1.61
CA CYS A 36 3.47 -4.20 -1.35
C CYS A 36 4.49 -4.01 -0.22
N GLU A 37 5.28 -2.93 -0.25
CA GLU A 37 6.28 -2.65 0.78
C GLU A 37 5.65 -2.36 2.14
N MET A 38 4.53 -1.62 2.18
CA MET A 38 3.77 -1.41 3.42
C MET A 38 3.27 -2.73 4.02
N VAL A 39 2.72 -3.62 3.19
CA VAL A 39 2.26 -4.94 3.67
C VAL A 39 3.44 -5.76 4.17
N LYS A 40 4.53 -5.88 3.41
CA LYS A 40 5.73 -6.62 3.81
C LYS A 40 6.27 -6.12 5.15
N ALA A 41 6.37 -4.80 5.34
CA ALA A 41 6.83 -4.20 6.59
C ALA A 41 5.92 -4.51 7.80
N SER A 42 4.65 -4.85 7.56
CA SER A 42 3.70 -5.25 8.61
C SER A 42 3.72 -6.75 8.94
N LEU A 43 4.44 -7.58 8.18
CA LEU A 43 4.51 -9.02 8.39
C LEU A 43 5.51 -9.38 9.51
N PRO A 44 5.34 -10.55 10.17
CA PRO A 44 6.37 -11.10 11.06
C PRO A 44 7.70 -11.31 10.32
N GLN A 45 8.82 -11.03 11.00
CA GLN A 45 10.16 -11.05 10.40
C GLN A 45 10.73 -12.46 10.23
N ASP A 46 10.17 -13.46 10.90
CA ASP A 46 10.64 -14.85 10.96
C ASP A 46 9.94 -15.78 9.95
N LEU A 47 9.13 -15.24 9.05
CA LEU A 47 8.48 -16.01 8.01
C LEU A 47 9.48 -16.48 6.95
N SER A 48 9.33 -17.74 6.52
CA SER A 48 9.98 -18.23 5.31
C SER A 48 9.48 -17.46 4.07
N GLU A 49 10.29 -17.40 3.02
CA GLU A 49 9.92 -16.69 1.79
C GLU A 49 8.57 -17.15 1.18
N PRO A 50 8.24 -18.46 1.12
CA PRO A 50 6.92 -18.90 0.64
C PRO A 50 5.77 -18.39 1.50
N GLU A 51 5.93 -18.37 2.83
CA GLU A 51 4.90 -17.90 3.75
C GLU A 51 4.75 -16.38 3.65
N GLN A 52 5.85 -15.63 3.49
CA GLN A 52 5.78 -14.18 3.20
C GLN A 52 4.97 -13.90 1.94
N ARG A 53 5.21 -14.64 0.85
CA ARG A 53 4.48 -14.50 -0.41
C ARG A 53 2.99 -14.82 -0.26
N ARG A 54 2.66 -15.87 0.50
CA ARG A 54 1.27 -16.24 0.81
C ARG A 54 0.56 -15.14 1.59
N GLN A 55 1.18 -14.62 2.65
CA GLN A 55 0.62 -13.55 3.46
C GLN A 55 0.46 -12.25 2.67
N LEU A 56 1.45 -11.88 1.85
CA LEU A 56 1.38 -10.72 0.97
C LEU A 56 0.20 -10.82 0.00
N PHE A 57 0.03 -11.97 -0.66
CA PHE A 57 -1.09 -12.21 -1.56
C PHE A 57 -2.44 -12.13 -0.83
N LYS A 58 -2.54 -12.77 0.35
CA LYS A 58 -3.74 -12.73 1.17
C LYS A 58 -4.15 -11.32 1.56
N ARG A 59 -3.20 -10.48 1.95
CA ARG A 59 -3.47 -9.10 2.36
C ARG A 59 -3.85 -8.19 1.19
N LEU A 60 -3.22 -8.37 0.02
CA LEU A 60 -3.50 -7.53 -1.15
C LEU A 60 -4.81 -7.91 -1.86
N TYR A 61 -5.13 -9.21 -1.93
CA TYR A 61 -6.26 -9.70 -2.73
C TYR A 61 -7.41 -10.29 -1.91
N GLY A 62 -7.24 -10.46 -0.59
CA GLY A 62 -8.26 -11.07 0.28
C GLY A 62 -8.51 -12.55 -0.01
N LYS A 63 -7.60 -13.22 -0.72
CA LYS A 63 -7.72 -14.62 -1.14
C LYS A 63 -6.54 -15.42 -0.64
N ASP A 64 -6.75 -16.70 -0.36
CA ASP A 64 -5.65 -17.63 -0.12
C ASP A 64 -5.20 -18.27 -1.44
N ILE A 65 -3.90 -18.55 -1.54
CA ILE A 65 -3.36 -19.44 -2.58
C ILE A 65 -2.98 -20.74 -1.90
N ASP A 66 -3.42 -21.84 -2.49
CA ASP A 66 -2.89 -23.17 -2.19
C ASP A 66 -1.75 -23.45 -3.17
N ILE A 67 -0.54 -23.57 -2.65
CA ILE A 67 0.65 -23.93 -3.42
C ILE A 67 1.03 -25.31 -2.90
N GLY A 68 0.49 -26.35 -3.54
CA GLY A 68 0.74 -27.76 -3.19
C GLY A 68 2.19 -28.17 -3.37
#